data_AF-A0A9E2MH85-F1
#
_entry.id   AF-A0A9E2MH85-F1
#
_cell.length_a   1.000
_cell.length_b   1.000
_cell.length_c   1.000
_cell.angle_alpha   90.00
_cell.angle_beta   90.00
_cell.angle_gamma   90.00
#
_symmetry.space_group_name_H-M   'P 1'
#
loop_
_entity.id
_entity.type
_entity.pdbx_description
1 polymer ?
#
loop_
_entity_poly.entity_id
_entity_poly.type
_entity_poly.pdbx_seq_one_letter_code
_entity_poly.pdbx_strand_id
1 'polypeptide(L)'
;PPIGLIVPVLPLGYTVFQIHGSTYYYYDNVYYVWDTDRRAYRVAQVPDAYAAYEPGDIIETLPDGAYTVTINGVQYYRFNGVYFLPSVQNEKVVFIVVTPKGL
;
A
#
# COMPACT_ATOMS: atom_id res chain seq x y z
N PRO A 1 -7.41 4.59 -10.73
CA PRO A 1 -7.00 4.71 -12.15
C PRO A 1 -6.34 3.41 -12.61
N PRO A 2 -6.39 3.04 -13.90
CA PRO A 2 -5.77 1.81 -14.38
C PRO A 2 -4.24 1.90 -14.31
N ILE A 3 -3.59 0.79 -13.94
CA ILE A 3 -2.13 0.66 -13.98
C ILE A 3 -1.65 0.90 -15.42
N GLY A 4 -0.58 1.67 -15.58
CA GLY A 4 -0.03 2.03 -16.88
C GLY A 4 -0.61 3.30 -17.50
N LEU A 5 -1.68 3.88 -16.95
CA LEU A 5 -2.20 5.19 -17.40
C LEU A 5 -1.09 6.24 -17.33
N ILE A 6 -0.95 7.03 -18.40
CA ILE A 6 0.01 8.13 -18.50
C ILE A 6 -0.70 9.46 -18.21
N VAL A 7 -0.14 10.25 -17.31
CA VAL A 7 -0.59 11.60 -16.99
C VAL A 7 0.58 12.59 -17.13
N PRO A 8 0.38 13.75 -17.78
CA PRO A 8 1.46 14.70 -18.01
C PRO A 8 1.86 15.48 -16.76
N VAL A 9 0.95 15.60 -15.78
CA VAL A 9 1.13 16.38 -14.56
C VAL A 9 0.51 15.63 -13.38
N LEU A 10 1.15 15.69 -12.21
CA LEU A 10 0.61 15.12 -10.98
C LEU A 10 -0.37 16.08 -10.29
N PRO A 11 -1.35 15.56 -9.55
CA PRO A 11 -2.19 16.38 -8.68
C PRO A 11 -1.35 17.18 -7.66
N LEU A 12 -1.80 18.38 -7.30
CA LEU A 12 -1.19 19.18 -6.24
C LEU A 12 -1.24 18.42 -4.90
N GLY A 13 -0.16 18.48 -4.13
CA GLY A 13 -0.07 17.80 -2.84
C GLY A 13 0.36 16.33 -2.91
N TYR A 14 0.94 15.88 -4.02
CA TYR A 14 1.59 14.57 -4.07
C TYR A 14 2.76 14.48 -3.06
N THR A 15 3.00 13.28 -2.56
CA THR A 15 4.17 12.94 -1.73
C THR A 15 5.21 12.21 -2.57
N VAL A 16 6.50 12.39 -2.27
CA VAL A 16 7.60 11.69 -2.95
C VAL A 16 8.23 10.67 -2.00
N PHE A 17 8.48 9.47 -2.50
CA PHE A 17 9.13 8.38 -1.77
C PHE A 17 10.29 7.80 -2.58
N GLN A 18 11.34 7.36 -1.90
CA GLN A 18 12.43 6.56 -2.49
C GLN A 18 12.31 5.14 -1.95
N ILE A 19 12.17 4.17 -2.85
CA ILE A 19 11.95 2.76 -2.51
C ILE A 19 12.88 1.92 -3.37
N HIS A 20 13.82 1.22 -2.73
CA HIS A 20 14.87 0.44 -3.42
C HIS A 20 15.56 1.20 -4.57
N GLY A 21 15.84 2.49 -4.36
CA GLY A 21 16.48 3.36 -5.36
C GLY A 21 15.55 3.85 -6.48
N SER A 22 14.27 3.50 -6.44
CA SER A 22 13.24 4.03 -7.36
C SER A 22 12.45 5.16 -6.71
N THR A 23 12.23 6.24 -7.47
CA THR A 23 11.40 7.37 -7.04
C THR A 23 9.93 7.12 -7.38
N TYR A 24 9.09 7.14 -6.36
CA TYR A 24 7.65 7.06 -6.49
C TYR A 24 7.00 8.37 -6.06
N TYR A 25 5.93 8.72 -6.74
CA TYR A 25 5.06 9.85 -6.42
C TYR A 25 3.71 9.29 -6.02
N TYR A 26 3.13 9.79 -4.94
CA TYR A 26 1.92 9.25 -4.36
C TYR A 26 0.88 10.34 -4.18
N TYR A 27 -0.33 10.06 -4.61
CA TYR A 27 -1.47 10.92 -4.36
C TYR A 27 -2.74 10.07 -4.30
N ASP A 28 -3.56 10.28 -3.28
CA ASP A 28 -4.87 9.65 -3.11
C ASP A 28 -4.89 8.13 -3.40
N ASN A 29 -4.01 7.40 -2.71
CA ASN A 29 -3.86 5.95 -2.83
C ASN A 29 -3.39 5.44 -4.22
N VAL A 30 -2.84 6.33 -5.06
CA VAL A 30 -2.27 6.00 -6.36
C VAL A 30 -0.78 6.28 -6.36
N TYR A 31 0.00 5.31 -6.81
CA TYR A 31 1.42 5.47 -7.06
C TYR A 31 1.68 5.81 -8.52
N TYR A 32 2.65 6.69 -8.74
CA TYR A 32 3.13 7.09 -10.04
C TYR A 32 4.65 6.95 -10.08
N VAL A 33 5.17 6.63 -11.26
CA VAL A 33 6.60 6.67 -11.56
C VAL A 33 6.83 7.60 -12.75
N TRP A 34 8.01 8.21 -12.80
CA TRP A 34 8.42 8.94 -13.99
C TRP A 34 8.75 7.97 -15.11
N ASP A 35 8.09 8.13 -16.26
CA ASP A 35 8.38 7.42 -17.50
C ASP A 35 9.25 8.33 -18.37
N THR A 36 10.54 8.02 -18.45
CA THR A 36 11.53 8.84 -19.16
C THR A 36 11.28 8.91 -20.66
N ASP A 37 10.81 7.82 -21.25
CA ASP A 37 10.59 7.72 -22.70
C ASP A 37 9.40 8.59 -23.12
N ARG A 38 8.33 8.55 -22.32
CA ARG A 38 7.11 9.34 -22.55
C ARG A 38 7.17 10.75 -21.97
N ARG A 39 8.19 11.06 -21.16
CA ARG A 39 8.34 12.32 -20.43
C ARG A 39 7.08 12.69 -19.64
N ALA A 40 6.52 11.70 -18.94
CA ALA A 40 5.26 11.83 -18.22
C ALA A 40 5.23 10.89 -17.00
N TYR A 41 4.20 11.02 -16.17
CA TYR A 41 4.01 10.15 -15.02
C TYR A 41 3.11 8.97 -15.40
N ARG A 42 3.53 7.76 -15.05
CA ARG A 42 2.76 6.54 -15.28
C ARG A 42 2.22 6.02 -13.97
N VAL A 43 0.93 5.67 -13.93
CA VAL A 43 0.33 4.94 -12.81
C VAL A 43 1.05 3.62 -12.65
N ALA A 44 1.66 3.44 -11.49
CA ALA A 44 2.43 2.27 -11.13
C ALA A 44 1.56 1.29 -10.32
N GLN A 45 1.98 0.03 -10.33
CA GLN A 45 1.59 -0.87 -9.26
C GLN A 45 2.18 -0.37 -7.94
N VAL A 46 1.57 -0.76 -6.82
CA VAL A 46 2.11 -0.51 -5.49
C VAL A 46 3.54 -1.10 -5.43
N PRO A 47 4.56 -0.31 -5.02
CA PRO A 47 5.94 -0.77 -4.92
C PRO A 47 6.12 -2.05 -4.10
N ASP A 48 7.02 -2.95 -4.52
CA ASP A 48 7.24 -4.24 -3.84
C ASP A 48 7.78 -4.11 -2.40
N ALA A 49 8.42 -2.99 -2.03
CA ALA A 49 8.77 -2.73 -0.62
C ALA A 49 7.56 -2.53 0.29
N TYR A 50 6.41 -2.23 -0.31
CA TYR A 50 5.12 -2.27 0.36
C TYR A 50 4.45 -3.65 0.21
N ALA A 51 4.93 -4.50 -0.71
CA ALA A 51 4.51 -5.88 -0.93
C ALA A 51 5.44 -6.90 -0.21
N ALA A 52 6.02 -6.56 0.94
CA ALA A 52 6.67 -7.55 1.81
C ALA A 52 5.69 -8.60 2.37
N TYR A 53 4.40 -8.37 2.16
CA TYR A 53 3.29 -9.11 2.73
C TYR A 53 2.35 -9.54 1.61
N GLU A 54 2.10 -10.83 1.50
CA GLU A 54 1.14 -11.43 0.58
C GLU A 54 -0.19 -11.72 1.29
N PRO A 55 -1.35 -11.59 0.63
CA PRO A 55 -2.63 -11.99 1.21
C PRO A 55 -2.60 -13.44 1.71
N GLY A 56 -2.92 -13.63 2.99
CA GLY A 56 -2.86 -14.91 3.67
C GLY A 56 -1.65 -15.09 4.58
N ASP A 57 -0.61 -14.25 4.47
CA ASP A 57 0.51 -14.25 5.41
C ASP A 57 0.02 -14.04 6.84
N ILE A 58 0.68 -14.73 7.77
CA ILE A 58 0.42 -14.63 9.21
C ILE A 58 1.70 -14.12 9.87
N ILE A 59 1.61 -12.97 10.52
CA ILE A 59 2.73 -12.36 11.25
C ILE A 59 2.38 -12.21 12.73
N GLU A 60 3.38 -12.33 13.61
CA GLU A 60 3.19 -12.14 15.06
C GLU A 60 3.33 -10.67 15.48
N THR A 61 4.03 -9.85 14.69
CA THR A 61 4.33 -8.45 15.00
C THR A 61 4.02 -7.56 13.81
N LEU A 62 3.32 -6.46 14.06
CA LEU A 62 3.06 -5.45 13.04
C LEU A 62 4.35 -4.66 12.70
N PRO A 63 4.50 -4.20 11.45
CA PRO A 63 5.59 -3.28 11.12
C PRO A 63 5.46 -1.97 11.89
N ASP A 64 6.62 -1.39 12.24
CA ASP A 64 6.68 -0.09 12.92
C ASP A 64 5.96 0.98 12.09
N GLY A 65 5.07 1.73 12.75
CA GLY A 65 4.26 2.76 12.10
C GLY A 65 2.95 2.25 11.48
N ALA A 66 2.59 0.97 11.67
CA ALA A 66 1.24 0.52 11.42
C ALA A 66 0.23 1.30 12.28
N TYR A 67 -0.91 1.66 11.71
CA TYR A 67 -1.99 2.38 12.40
C TYR A 67 -3.33 1.70 12.21
N THR A 68 -4.31 1.99 13.07
CA THR A 68 -5.63 1.37 12.99
C THR A 68 -6.53 2.08 11.98
N VAL A 69 -7.34 1.31 11.26
CA VAL A 69 -8.38 1.80 10.34
C VAL A 69 -9.66 0.99 10.51
N THR A 70 -10.81 1.60 10.31
CA THR A 70 -12.10 0.89 10.32
C THR A 70 -12.72 0.94 8.92
N ILE A 71 -12.99 -0.23 8.36
CA ILE A 71 -13.62 -0.39 7.04
C ILE A 71 -14.86 -1.26 7.23
N ASN A 72 -16.03 -0.76 6.85
CA ASN A 72 -17.32 -1.47 6.98
C ASN A 72 -17.58 -2.03 8.39
N GLY A 73 -17.18 -1.28 9.42
CA GLY A 73 -17.35 -1.67 10.83
C GLY A 73 -16.32 -2.67 11.37
N VAL A 74 -15.40 -3.15 10.53
CA VAL A 74 -14.29 -4.04 10.94
C VAL A 74 -13.02 -3.22 11.16
N GLN A 75 -12.35 -3.45 12.28
CA GLN A 75 -11.07 -2.82 12.58
C GLN A 75 -9.92 -3.63 11.96
N TYR A 76 -9.05 -2.93 11.25
CA TYR A 76 -7.80 -3.44 10.67
C TYR A 76 -6.63 -2.61 11.18
N TYR A 77 -5.43 -3.17 11.06
CA TYR A 77 -4.21 -2.37 11.03
C TYR A 77 -3.81 -2.13 9.58
N ARG A 78 -3.23 -0.97 9.30
CA ARG A 78 -2.78 -0.59 7.97
C ARG A 78 -1.34 -0.10 8.04
N PHE A 79 -0.51 -0.59 7.13
CA PHE A 79 0.84 -0.10 6.92
C PHE A 79 1.10 -0.09 5.43
N ASN A 80 1.50 1.06 4.88
CA ASN A 80 1.93 1.17 3.49
C ASN A 80 0.92 0.63 2.44
N GLY A 81 -0.37 0.65 2.76
CA GLY A 81 -1.44 0.14 1.89
C GLY A 81 -1.80 -1.33 2.09
N VAL A 82 -1.04 -2.07 2.89
CA VAL A 82 -1.35 -3.44 3.32
C VAL A 82 -2.26 -3.40 4.54
N TYR A 83 -3.22 -4.33 4.60
CA TYR A 83 -4.15 -4.46 5.71
C TYR A 83 -3.90 -5.74 6.47
N PHE A 84 -3.95 -5.64 7.80
CA PHE A 84 -3.73 -6.74 8.72
C PHE A 84 -4.95 -6.89 9.63
N LEU A 85 -5.53 -8.08 9.64
CA LEU A 85 -6.66 -8.44 10.49
C LEU A 85 -6.14 -9.13 11.76
N PRO A 86 -6.35 -8.57 12.96
CA PRO A 86 -6.00 -9.26 14.20
C PRO A 86 -6.84 -10.54 14.35
N SER A 87 -6.20 -11.62 14.78
CA SER A 87 -6.82 -12.92 15.04
C SER A 87 -6.12 -13.60 16.22
N VAL A 88 -6.79 -14.57 16.83
CA VAL A 88 -6.20 -15.38 17.90
C VAL A 88 -5.96 -16.80 17.37
N GLN A 89 -4.70 -17.24 17.41
CA GLN A 89 -4.31 -18.60 17.04
C GLN A 89 -3.37 -19.16 18.10
N ASN A 90 -3.61 -20.39 18.57
CA ASN A 90 -2.83 -21.04 19.63
C ASN A 90 -2.60 -20.11 20.85
N GLU A 91 -3.67 -19.44 21.30
CA GLU A 91 -3.66 -18.49 22.44
C GLU A 91 -2.78 -17.24 22.24
N LYS A 92 -2.21 -17.02 21.03
CA LYS A 92 -1.47 -15.81 20.66
C LYS A 92 -2.29 -14.91 19.74
N VAL A 93 -2.10 -13.60 19.87
CA VAL A 93 -2.56 -12.65 18.85
C VAL A 93 -1.60 -12.70 17.67
N VAL A 94 -2.17 -12.90 16.49
CA VAL A 94 -1.48 -12.85 15.20
C VAL A 94 -2.21 -11.89 14.27
N PHE A 95 -1.56 -11.48 13.20
CA PHE A 95 -2.12 -10.58 12.21
C PHE A 95 -2.09 -11.23 10.83
N ILE A 96 -3.27 -11.34 10.23
CA ILE A 96 -3.45 -11.97 8.91
C ILE A 96 -3.47 -10.87 7.86
N VAL A 97 -2.61 -10.99 6.86
CA VAL A 97 -2.58 -10.07 5.72
C VAL A 97 -3.81 -10.33 4.85
N VAL A 98 -4.60 -9.29 4.60
CA VAL A 98 -5.88 -9.40 3.90
C VAL A 98 -6.07 -8.29 2.87
N THR A 99 -6.95 -8.56 1.90
CA THR A 99 -7.56 -7.55 1.04
C THR A 99 -8.98 -7.28 1.55
N PRO A 100 -9.23 -6.15 2.24
CA PRO A 100 -10.57 -5.84 2.74
C PRO A 100 -11.58 -5.77 1.59
N LYS A 101 -12.77 -6.33 1.79
CA LYS A 101 -13.86 -6.23 0.82
C LYS A 101 -14.53 -4.87 0.95
N GLY A 102 -14.75 -4.18 -0.17
CA GLY A 102 -15.45 -2.89 -0.21
C GLY A 102 -14.56 -1.65 -0.12
N LEU A 103 -13.26 -1.79 -0.44
CA LEU A 103 -12.39 -0.69 -0.86
C LEU A 103 -12.52 -0.43 -2.36
#